data_AF-A0A5Q0GBW4-F1
#
_entry.id   AF-A0A5Q0GBW4-F1
#
_cell.length_a   1.000
_cell.length_b   1.000
_cell.length_c   1.000
_cell.angle_alpha   90.00
_cell.angle_beta   90.00
_cell.angle_gamma   90.00
#
_symmetry.space_group_name_H-M   'P 1'
#
loop_
_entity.id
_entity.type
_entity.pdbx_description
1 polymer ?
#
loop_
_entity_poly.entity_id
_entity_poly.type
_entity_poly.pdbx_seq_one_letter_code
_entity_poly.pdbx_strand_id
1 'polypeptide(L)'
;MVPIPEQKYEFSEIKILNERITDLIFFDGNISQWVTDTCYLLAVIFGESHHSIKDMYLLIQSIEYAPEELASDIYRQNEWGKVKDNILNILQMCQQELEILHAQTYRNEISDSSLLSEYVSVTRIQELCAIKSERVDLKKLIKLCEELNIAHANNLNFSVAMLVRAILDHIPPIFSKRTFKEVASEYGGKSFKDTMQHLENGARKIADSHLHIPISKKQALPTSVQVNFSQYIDVLLGEVICILQSVKQTE
;
A
#
# COMPACT_ATOMS: atom_id res chain seq x y z
N MET A 1 1.45 11.93 15.74
CA MET A 1 0.85 10.58 15.74
C MET A 1 -0.16 10.59 14.61
N VAL A 2 0.20 10.05 13.45
CA VAL A 2 -0.72 9.93 12.31
C VAL A 2 -1.68 8.79 12.67
N PRO A 3 -3.01 8.95 12.50
CA PRO A 3 -3.94 7.86 12.75
C PRO A 3 -3.61 6.76 11.73
N ILE A 4 -3.23 5.58 12.21
CA ILE A 4 -3.21 4.38 11.39
C ILE A 4 -4.66 4.20 10.93
N PRO A 5 -4.93 4.06 9.61
CA PRO A 5 -6.29 3.87 9.14
C PRO A 5 -6.85 2.61 9.79
N GLU A 6 -7.73 2.79 10.76
CA GLU A 6 -8.66 1.76 11.17
C GLU A 6 -9.45 1.35 9.92
N GLN A 7 -9.55 0.04 9.69
CA GLN A 7 -10.42 -0.62 8.73
C GLN A 7 -9.94 -0.72 7.28
N LYS A 8 -9.13 -1.77 7.03
CA LYS A 8 -9.36 -2.72 5.93
C LYS A 8 -8.63 -4.02 6.30
N TYR A 9 -9.35 -5.14 6.29
CA TYR A 9 -8.89 -6.48 6.66
C TYR A 9 -8.83 -6.77 8.17
N GLU A 10 -10.00 -7.00 8.80
CA GLU A 10 -10.03 -8.08 9.80
C GLU A 10 -9.60 -9.34 9.06
N PHE A 11 -8.36 -9.80 9.26
CA PHE A 11 -7.86 -11.00 8.60
C PHE A 11 -8.76 -12.18 8.98
N SER A 12 -9.47 -12.73 7.99
CA SER A 12 -10.47 -13.79 8.16
C SER A 12 -9.94 -14.98 8.95
N GLU A 13 -8.67 -15.32 8.77
CA GLU A 13 -7.97 -16.45 9.35
C GLU A 13 -7.76 -16.26 10.86
N ILE A 14 -7.37 -15.05 11.31
CA ILE A 14 -7.24 -14.74 12.75
C ILE A 14 -8.61 -14.82 13.42
N LYS A 15 -9.65 -14.30 12.76
CA LYS A 15 -11.02 -14.36 13.28
C LYS A 15 -11.50 -15.81 13.43
N ILE A 16 -11.29 -16.64 12.41
CA ILE A 16 -11.68 -18.06 12.45
C ILE A 16 -10.93 -18.80 13.55
N LEU A 17 -9.63 -18.51 13.75
CA LEU A 17 -8.85 -19.15 14.82
C LEU A 17 -9.31 -18.71 16.21
N ASN A 18 -9.67 -17.44 16.39
CA ASN A 18 -10.26 -16.93 17.64
C ASN A 18 -11.62 -17.55 17.96
N GLU A 19 -12.44 -17.77 16.94
CA GLU A 19 -13.71 -18.51 17.07
C GLU A 19 -13.43 -19.94 17.53
N ARG A 20 -12.42 -20.62 16.97
CA ARG A 20 -12.03 -21.96 17.44
C ARG A 20 -11.49 -22.00 18.87
N ILE A 21 -10.67 -21.03 19.26
CA ILE A 21 -10.20 -20.91 20.65
C ILE A 21 -11.39 -20.75 21.60
N THR A 22 -12.35 -19.90 21.23
CA THR A 22 -13.56 -19.66 22.00
C THR A 22 -14.42 -20.92 22.08
N ASP A 23 -14.64 -21.60 20.95
CA ASP A 23 -15.36 -22.88 20.88
C ASP A 23 -14.75 -23.87 21.89
N LEU A 24 -13.42 -24.08 21.86
CA LEU A 24 -12.74 -25.04 22.73
C LEU A 24 -12.96 -24.75 24.22
N ILE A 25 -12.92 -23.47 24.63
CA ILE A 25 -13.12 -23.06 26.02
C ILE A 25 -14.48 -23.54 26.54
N PHE A 26 -15.53 -23.42 25.72
CA PHE A 26 -16.90 -23.80 26.09
C PHE A 26 -17.32 -25.20 25.61
N PHE A 27 -16.43 -25.93 24.95
CA PHE A 27 -16.75 -27.21 24.30
C PHE A 27 -17.02 -28.33 25.31
N ASP A 28 -18.15 -29.03 25.12
CA ASP A 28 -18.61 -30.19 25.89
C ASP A 28 -18.89 -31.44 25.01
N GLY A 29 -18.53 -31.37 23.72
CA GLY A 29 -18.82 -32.40 22.72
C GLY A 29 -17.70 -33.43 22.48
N ASN A 30 -17.72 -34.07 21.29
CA ASN A 30 -16.70 -35.03 20.87
C ASN A 30 -15.40 -34.31 20.46
N ILE A 31 -14.39 -34.35 21.35
CA ILE A 31 -13.12 -33.65 21.16
C ILE A 31 -12.27 -34.24 20.03
N SER A 32 -12.41 -35.54 19.74
CA SER A 32 -11.68 -36.20 18.64
C SER A 32 -12.12 -35.66 17.28
N GLN A 33 -13.44 -35.50 17.11
CA GLN A 33 -13.98 -34.84 15.93
C GLN A 33 -13.57 -33.36 15.88
N TRP A 34 -13.66 -32.66 17.01
CA TRP A 34 -13.31 -31.25 17.08
C TRP A 34 -11.85 -30.96 16.69
N VAL A 35 -10.91 -31.78 17.17
CA VAL A 35 -9.50 -31.64 16.80
C VAL A 35 -9.27 -32.04 15.36
N THR A 36 -9.97 -33.05 14.83
CA THR A 36 -9.87 -33.40 13.41
C THR A 36 -10.27 -32.22 12.52
N ASP A 37 -11.40 -31.57 12.84
CA ASP A 37 -11.87 -30.39 12.13
C ASP A 37 -10.90 -29.20 12.27
N THR A 38 -10.30 -29.05 13.45
CA THR A 38 -9.33 -27.99 13.74
C THR A 38 -7.99 -28.23 13.04
N CYS A 39 -7.52 -29.48 12.97
CA CYS A 39 -6.35 -29.87 12.19
C CYS A 39 -6.55 -29.57 10.70
N TYR A 40 -7.74 -29.84 10.16
CA TYR A 40 -8.07 -29.47 8.78
C TYR A 40 -8.02 -27.96 8.56
N LEU A 41 -8.59 -27.18 9.49
CA LEU A 41 -8.52 -25.72 9.43
C LEU A 41 -7.06 -25.23 9.43
N LEU A 42 -6.22 -25.72 10.35
CA LEU A 42 -4.82 -25.33 10.39
C LEU A 42 -4.06 -25.75 9.13
N ALA A 43 -4.39 -26.90 8.53
CA ALA A 43 -3.80 -27.32 7.26
C ALA A 43 -4.15 -26.36 6.11
N VAL A 44 -5.36 -25.82 6.10
CA VAL A 44 -5.76 -24.79 5.11
C VAL A 44 -5.01 -23.47 5.34
N ILE A 45 -4.80 -23.07 6.59
CA ILE A 45 -4.18 -21.78 6.94
C ILE A 45 -2.65 -21.83 6.79
N PHE A 46 -2.00 -22.88 7.29
CA PHE A 46 -0.54 -22.99 7.42
C PHE A 46 0.09 -24.05 6.51
N GLY A 47 -0.71 -24.89 5.86
CA GLY A 47 -0.27 -26.04 5.08
C GLY A 47 -0.26 -27.36 5.87
N GLU A 48 -0.41 -28.48 5.15
CA GLU A 48 -0.56 -29.82 5.74
C GLU A 48 0.63 -30.28 6.59
N SER A 49 1.82 -29.73 6.37
CA SER A 49 3.04 -30.09 7.09
C SER A 49 3.30 -29.25 8.34
N HIS A 50 2.35 -28.42 8.77
CA HIS A 50 2.54 -27.56 9.93
C HIS A 50 2.69 -28.39 11.21
N HIS A 51 3.72 -28.09 12.01
CA HIS A 51 4.09 -28.88 13.19
C HIS A 51 2.95 -29.00 14.22
N SER A 52 2.17 -27.92 14.40
CA SER A 52 1.02 -27.86 15.31
C SER A 52 -0.07 -28.90 15.00
N ILE A 53 -0.22 -29.29 13.73
CA ILE A 53 -1.18 -30.32 13.30
C ILE A 53 -0.74 -31.68 13.85
N LYS A 54 0.55 -31.99 13.72
CA LYS A 54 1.14 -33.23 14.23
C LYS A 54 1.05 -33.29 15.77
N ASP A 55 1.33 -32.18 16.44
CA ASP A 55 1.29 -32.10 17.90
C ASP A 55 -0.14 -32.32 18.43
N MET A 56 -1.16 -31.77 17.77
CA MET A 56 -2.57 -32.05 18.12
C MET A 56 -2.96 -33.51 17.92
N TYR A 57 -2.54 -34.15 16.82
CA TYR A 57 -2.82 -35.58 16.62
C TYR A 57 -2.16 -36.47 17.68
N LEU A 58 -0.91 -36.17 18.07
CA LEU A 58 -0.21 -36.91 19.11
C LEU A 58 -0.89 -36.76 20.49
N LEU A 59 -1.43 -35.57 20.79
CA LEU A 59 -2.16 -35.33 22.03
C LEU A 59 -3.43 -36.19 22.12
N ILE A 60 -4.20 -36.30 21.03
CA ILE A 60 -5.39 -37.17 21.01
C ILE A 60 -5.03 -38.64 21.14
N GLN A 61 -4.04 -39.10 20.37
CA GLN A 61 -3.63 -40.50 20.41
C GLN A 61 -3.19 -40.92 21.81
N SER A 62 -2.57 -40.03 22.58
CA SER A 62 -2.17 -40.34 23.96
C SER A 62 -3.34 -40.65 24.90
N ILE A 63 -4.56 -40.19 24.57
CA ILE A 63 -5.77 -40.39 25.37
C ILE A 63 -6.61 -41.55 24.84
N GLU A 64 -6.76 -41.64 23.51
CA GLU A 64 -7.54 -42.70 22.86
C GLU A 64 -6.91 -44.09 23.09
N TYR A 65 -5.58 -44.15 23.22
CA TYR A 65 -4.84 -45.39 23.46
C TYR A 65 -4.40 -45.57 24.93
N ALA A 66 -5.01 -44.86 25.88
CA ALA A 66 -4.71 -45.04 27.30
C ALA A 66 -5.06 -46.47 27.78
N PRO A 67 -4.17 -47.17 28.51
CA PRO A 67 -4.44 -48.52 29.02
C PRO A 67 -5.72 -48.61 29.85
N GLU A 68 -6.49 -49.70 29.74
CA GLU A 68 -7.76 -49.90 30.47
C GLU A 68 -7.61 -49.76 31.99
N GLU A 69 -6.44 -50.08 32.54
CA GLU A 69 -6.12 -49.96 33.97
C GLU A 69 -6.10 -48.50 34.48
N LEU A 70 -5.90 -47.53 33.57
CA LEU A 70 -5.92 -46.09 33.85
C LEU A 70 -7.28 -45.45 33.50
N ALA A 71 -8.21 -46.20 32.90
CA ALA A 71 -9.45 -45.69 32.32
C ALA A 71 -10.58 -45.37 33.33
N SER A 72 -10.25 -45.02 34.58
CA SER A 72 -11.29 -44.49 35.48
C SER A 72 -11.81 -43.15 34.97
N ASP A 73 -13.11 -42.89 35.13
CA ASP A 73 -13.74 -41.65 34.64
C ASP A 73 -13.07 -40.39 35.22
N ILE A 74 -12.56 -40.47 36.45
CA ILE A 74 -11.83 -39.39 37.13
C ILE A 74 -10.45 -39.15 36.49
N TYR A 75 -9.72 -40.21 36.16
CA TYR A 75 -8.43 -40.09 35.46
C TYR A 75 -8.62 -39.49 34.08
N ARG A 76 -9.63 -39.98 33.33
CA ARG A 76 -10.00 -39.43 32.04
C ARG A 76 -10.31 -37.94 32.17
N GLN A 77 -11.19 -37.52 33.08
CA GLN A 77 -11.53 -36.10 33.30
C GLN A 77 -10.31 -35.21 33.62
N ASN A 78 -9.38 -35.68 34.46
CA ASN A 78 -8.19 -34.92 34.82
C ASN A 78 -7.17 -34.82 33.67
N GLU A 79 -6.98 -35.90 32.91
CA GLU A 79 -6.12 -35.89 31.71
C GLU A 79 -6.76 -35.06 30.58
N TRP A 80 -8.10 -35.04 30.48
CA TRP A 80 -8.82 -34.20 29.54
C TRP A 80 -8.61 -32.70 29.78
N GLY A 81 -8.55 -32.27 31.05
CA GLY A 81 -8.21 -30.88 31.38
C GLY A 81 -6.83 -30.48 30.84
N LYS A 82 -5.82 -31.32 31.08
CA LYS A 82 -4.45 -31.08 30.59
C LYS A 82 -4.36 -31.07 29.07
N VAL A 83 -5.09 -31.95 28.41
CA VAL A 83 -5.12 -32.04 26.94
C VAL A 83 -5.77 -30.79 26.36
N LYS A 84 -6.87 -30.34 26.95
CA LYS A 84 -7.54 -29.10 26.55
C LYS A 84 -6.61 -27.90 26.68
N ASP A 85 -5.87 -27.81 27.78
CA ASP A 85 -4.87 -26.75 27.99
C ASP A 85 -3.74 -26.81 26.94
N ASN A 86 -3.27 -28.02 26.59
CA ASN A 86 -2.25 -28.20 25.56
C ASN A 86 -2.75 -27.81 24.17
N ILE A 87 -3.98 -28.18 23.80
CA ILE A 87 -4.61 -27.77 22.54
C ILE A 87 -4.77 -26.25 22.51
N LEU A 88 -5.22 -25.64 23.62
CA LEU A 88 -5.35 -24.19 23.74
C LEU A 88 -4.02 -23.48 23.50
N ASN A 89 -2.94 -23.97 24.12
CA ASN A 89 -1.59 -23.44 23.92
C ASN A 89 -1.16 -23.52 22.44
N ILE A 90 -1.42 -24.66 21.78
CA ILE A 90 -1.10 -24.83 20.36
C ILE A 90 -1.84 -23.81 19.49
N LEU A 91 -3.12 -23.58 19.75
CA LEU A 91 -3.92 -22.61 18.99
C LEU A 91 -3.49 -21.17 19.24
N GLN A 92 -3.14 -20.83 20.48
CA GLN A 92 -2.59 -19.52 20.83
C GLN A 92 -1.24 -19.29 20.14
N MET A 93 -0.39 -20.31 20.04
CA MET A 93 0.86 -20.21 19.28
C MET A 93 0.59 -19.98 17.79
N CYS A 94 -0.36 -20.71 17.19
CA CYS A 94 -0.77 -20.50 15.80
C CYS A 94 -1.32 -19.08 15.58
N GLN A 95 -2.09 -18.56 16.54
CA GLN A 95 -2.61 -17.20 16.49
C GLN A 95 -1.46 -16.18 16.49
N GLN A 96 -0.51 -16.33 17.41
CA GLN A 96 0.65 -15.46 17.48
C GLN A 96 1.49 -15.52 16.19
N GLU A 97 1.62 -16.70 15.58
CA GLU A 97 2.30 -16.88 14.30
C GLU A 97 1.60 -16.12 13.16
N LEU A 98 0.27 -16.18 13.07
CA LEU A 98 -0.50 -15.40 12.09
C LEU A 98 -0.37 -13.90 12.33
N GLU A 99 -0.43 -13.45 13.59
CA GLU A 99 -0.25 -12.03 13.94
C GLU A 99 1.14 -11.53 13.52
N ILE A 100 2.18 -12.35 13.70
CA ILE A 100 3.54 -12.03 13.25
C ILE A 100 3.62 -11.99 11.72
N LEU A 101 3.06 -13.00 11.02
CA LEU A 101 3.05 -13.05 9.56
C LEU A 101 2.33 -11.84 8.97
N HIS A 102 1.16 -11.46 9.52
CA HIS A 102 0.44 -10.28 9.09
C HIS A 102 1.18 -8.98 9.40
N ALA A 103 1.80 -8.86 10.58
CA ALA A 103 2.62 -7.69 10.91
C ALA A 103 3.85 -7.57 9.98
N GLN A 104 4.43 -8.69 9.55
CA GLN A 104 5.53 -8.74 8.59
C GLN A 104 5.07 -8.37 7.18
N THR A 105 3.95 -8.92 6.71
CA THR A 105 3.34 -8.56 5.41
C THR A 105 3.01 -7.07 5.36
N TYR A 106 2.37 -6.53 6.40
CA TYR A 106 2.07 -5.11 6.50
C TYR A 106 3.34 -4.23 6.54
N ARG A 107 4.38 -4.67 7.26
CA ARG A 107 5.68 -3.97 7.27
C ARG A 107 6.35 -4.01 5.90
N ASN A 108 6.25 -5.12 5.18
CA ASN A 108 6.81 -5.25 3.84
C ASN A 108 6.02 -4.41 2.82
N GLU A 109 4.69 -4.36 2.93
CA GLU A 109 3.84 -3.46 2.14
C GLU A 109 4.15 -1.99 2.41
N ILE A 110 4.42 -1.60 3.67
CA ILE A 110 4.86 -0.24 4.02
C ILE A 110 6.29 0.02 3.52
N SER A 111 7.18 -0.96 3.57
CA SER A 111 8.56 -0.83 3.08
C SER A 111 8.60 -0.70 1.55
N ASP A 112 7.73 -1.39 0.83
CA ASP A 112 7.55 -1.23 -0.63
C ASP A 112 6.79 0.08 -0.97
N SER A 113 5.81 0.48 -0.15
CA SER A 113 5.14 1.78 -0.28
C SER A 113 6.08 2.96 0.02
N SER A 114 7.06 2.77 0.90
CA SER A 114 8.13 3.76 1.17
C SER A 114 9.08 3.92 -0.01
N LEU A 115 9.04 3.04 -1.02
CA LEU A 115 9.74 3.16 -2.30
C LEU A 115 8.83 3.70 -3.42
N LEU A 116 7.51 3.73 -3.22
CA LEU A 116 6.58 4.52 -4.03
C LEU A 116 6.58 5.98 -3.53
N SER A 117 7.71 6.68 -3.72
CA SER A 117 7.73 8.12 -3.50
C SER A 117 6.62 8.75 -4.36
N GLU A 118 5.78 9.56 -3.73
CA GLU A 118 4.77 10.37 -4.43
C GLU A 118 5.45 11.09 -5.61
N TYR A 119 4.81 11.12 -6.79
CA TYR A 119 5.39 11.80 -7.94
C TYR A 119 5.43 13.32 -7.71
N VAL A 120 4.38 13.84 -7.07
CA VAL A 120 4.27 15.20 -6.55
C VAL A 120 4.08 15.09 -5.05
N SER A 121 4.92 15.77 -4.26
CA SER A 121 4.79 15.77 -2.82
C SER A 121 3.40 16.26 -2.37
N VAL A 122 2.77 15.53 -1.46
CA VAL A 122 1.51 15.91 -0.81
C VAL A 122 1.60 17.29 -0.18
N THR A 123 2.78 17.67 0.35
CA THR A 123 3.02 19.02 0.88
C THR A 123 2.84 20.10 -0.18
N ARG A 124 3.35 19.89 -1.42
CA ARG A 124 3.15 20.85 -2.52
C ARG A 124 1.65 20.97 -2.89
N ILE A 125 0.94 19.85 -2.94
CA ILE A 125 -0.50 19.84 -3.24
C ILE A 125 -1.28 20.61 -2.16
N GLN A 126 -0.96 20.40 -0.89
CA GLN A 126 -1.59 21.11 0.23
C GLN A 126 -1.34 22.62 0.19
N GLU A 127 -0.11 23.05 -0.13
CA GLU A 127 0.19 24.48 -0.29
C GLU A 127 -0.57 25.10 -1.46
N LEU A 128 -0.69 24.40 -2.60
CA LEU A 128 -1.53 24.85 -3.73
C LEU A 128 -3.00 25.00 -3.31
N CYS A 129 -3.54 24.05 -2.56
CA CYS A 129 -4.91 24.12 -2.02
C CYS A 129 -5.11 25.31 -1.06
N ALA A 130 -4.08 25.68 -0.29
CA ALA A 130 -4.13 26.80 0.65
C ALA A 130 -4.08 28.17 -0.05
N ILE A 131 -3.64 28.24 -1.30
CA ILE A 131 -3.58 29.48 -2.06
C ILE A 131 -5.00 29.89 -2.50
N LYS A 132 -5.44 31.03 -2.00
CA LYS A 132 -6.55 31.80 -2.56
C LYS A 132 -5.98 32.83 -3.54
N SER A 133 -6.34 32.72 -4.82
CA SER A 133 -5.97 33.64 -5.89
C SER A 133 -7.22 34.06 -6.65
N GLU A 134 -7.40 35.36 -6.89
CA GLU A 134 -8.51 35.87 -7.71
C GLU A 134 -8.19 35.86 -9.20
N ARG A 135 -6.90 35.74 -9.57
CA ARG A 135 -6.43 35.83 -10.95
C ARG A 135 -6.40 34.48 -11.67
N VAL A 136 -6.21 33.39 -10.93
CA VAL A 136 -6.02 32.05 -11.50
C VAL A 136 -6.76 31.01 -10.66
N ASP A 137 -7.57 30.18 -11.32
CA ASP A 137 -8.19 28.99 -10.71
C ASP A 137 -7.20 27.81 -10.75
N LEU A 138 -6.81 27.32 -9.56
CA LEU A 138 -5.86 26.22 -9.41
C LEU A 138 -6.51 24.83 -9.38
N LYS A 139 -7.85 24.72 -9.39
CA LYS A 139 -8.55 23.42 -9.24
C LYS A 139 -8.07 22.38 -10.24
N LYS A 140 -7.87 22.77 -11.50
CA LYS A 140 -7.40 21.87 -12.54
C LYS A 140 -5.95 21.44 -12.31
N LEU A 141 -5.05 22.36 -11.94
CA LEU A 141 -3.66 22.04 -11.63
C LEU A 141 -3.57 21.04 -10.46
N ILE A 142 -4.28 21.34 -9.36
CA ILE A 142 -4.36 20.48 -8.19
C ILE A 142 -4.84 19.08 -8.58
N LYS A 143 -5.93 19.02 -9.38
CA LYS A 143 -6.48 17.73 -9.79
C LYS A 143 -5.52 16.92 -10.65
N LEU A 144 -4.80 17.57 -11.57
CA LEU A 144 -3.76 16.92 -12.37
C LEU A 144 -2.62 16.37 -11.50
N CYS A 145 -2.20 17.09 -10.45
CA CYS A 145 -1.19 16.60 -9.51
C CYS A 145 -1.66 15.38 -8.72
N GLU A 146 -2.91 15.37 -8.24
CA GLU A 146 -3.50 14.20 -7.57
C GLU A 146 -3.57 12.98 -8.50
N GLU A 147 -4.06 13.17 -9.72
CA GLU A 147 -4.16 12.11 -10.73
C GLU A 147 -2.78 11.58 -11.12
N LEU A 148 -1.77 12.44 -11.18
CA LEU A 148 -0.39 12.05 -11.45
C LEU A 148 0.17 11.14 -10.34
N ASN A 149 -0.12 11.44 -9.08
CA ASN A 149 0.24 10.56 -7.96
C ASN A 149 -0.45 9.20 -8.04
N ILE A 150 -1.74 9.17 -8.36
CA ILE A 150 -2.49 7.92 -8.55
C ILE A 150 -1.90 7.12 -9.71
N ALA A 151 -1.64 7.76 -10.85
CA ALA A 151 -1.06 7.12 -12.02
C ALA A 151 0.33 6.54 -11.72
N HIS A 152 1.18 7.28 -11.02
CA HIS A 152 2.51 6.81 -10.61
C HIS A 152 2.43 5.62 -9.66
N ALA A 153 1.60 5.70 -8.62
CA ALA A 153 1.42 4.63 -7.64
C ALA A 153 0.94 3.31 -8.27
N ASN A 154 0.19 3.40 -9.37
CA ASN A 154 -0.34 2.25 -10.10
C ASN A 154 0.52 1.88 -11.33
N ASN A 155 1.74 2.41 -11.48
CA ASN A 155 2.63 2.16 -12.62
C ASN A 155 2.00 2.44 -14.01
N LEU A 156 1.08 3.41 -14.08
CA LEU A 156 0.38 3.79 -15.32
C LEU A 156 1.25 4.75 -16.15
N ASN A 157 2.39 4.26 -16.66
CA ASN A 157 3.46 5.09 -17.24
C ASN A 157 3.01 5.95 -18.45
N PHE A 158 2.08 5.46 -19.27
CA PHE A 158 1.47 6.27 -20.33
C PHE A 158 0.73 7.48 -19.76
N SER A 159 -0.12 7.24 -18.76
CA SER A 159 -0.88 8.29 -18.07
C SER A 159 0.05 9.28 -17.38
N VAL A 160 1.11 8.81 -16.73
CA VAL A 160 2.14 9.67 -16.11
C VAL A 160 2.71 10.64 -17.14
N ALA A 161 3.19 10.15 -18.29
CA ALA A 161 3.75 11.01 -19.34
C ALA A 161 2.72 12.05 -19.84
N MET A 162 1.47 11.64 -20.06
CA MET A 162 0.40 12.51 -20.53
C MET A 162 0.01 13.57 -19.48
N LEU A 163 -0.07 13.20 -18.21
CA LEU A 163 -0.42 14.10 -17.11
C LEU A 163 0.69 15.14 -16.86
N VAL A 164 1.96 14.74 -16.89
CA VAL A 164 3.09 15.68 -16.82
C VAL A 164 2.97 16.71 -17.96
N ARG A 165 2.73 16.26 -19.20
CA ARG A 165 2.54 17.16 -20.33
C ARG A 165 1.34 18.10 -20.14
N ALA A 166 0.21 17.58 -19.66
CA ALA A 166 -0.97 18.38 -19.37
C ALA A 166 -0.70 19.46 -18.31
N ILE A 167 0.10 19.15 -17.29
CA ILE A 167 0.56 20.13 -16.29
C ILE A 167 1.39 21.22 -16.96
N LEU A 168 2.37 20.86 -17.80
CA LEU A 168 3.21 21.84 -18.50
C LEU A 168 2.39 22.79 -19.39
N ASP A 169 1.35 22.31 -20.05
CA ASP A 169 0.51 23.14 -20.90
C ASP A 169 -0.47 24.03 -20.10
N HIS A 170 -0.76 23.68 -18.85
CA HIS A 170 -1.69 24.44 -18.00
C HIS A 170 -1.03 25.56 -17.20
N ILE A 171 0.25 25.40 -16.86
CA ILE A 171 1.01 26.33 -16.01
C ILE A 171 1.34 27.72 -16.61
N PRO A 172 1.60 27.92 -17.93
CA PRO A 172 2.17 29.16 -18.45
C PRO A 172 1.46 30.46 -18.06
N PRO A 173 0.11 30.53 -17.99
CA PRO A 173 -0.59 31.75 -17.57
C PRO A 173 -0.21 32.25 -16.16
N ILE A 174 0.20 31.37 -15.24
CA ILE A 174 0.67 31.75 -13.90
C ILE A 174 1.94 32.62 -13.99
N PHE A 175 2.78 32.34 -14.98
CA PHE A 175 4.01 33.07 -15.28
C PHE A 175 3.79 34.25 -16.24
N SER A 176 2.55 34.57 -16.58
CA SER A 176 2.19 35.53 -17.63
C SER A 176 2.81 35.18 -19.00
N LYS A 177 2.92 33.89 -19.30
CA LYS A 177 3.42 33.34 -20.57
C LYS A 177 2.34 32.57 -21.30
N ARG A 178 2.53 32.39 -22.62
CA ARG A 178 1.58 31.66 -23.47
C ARG A 178 1.90 30.19 -23.59
N THR A 179 3.18 29.83 -23.52
CA THR A 179 3.66 28.45 -23.68
C THR A 179 4.67 28.09 -22.62
N PHE A 180 4.80 26.79 -22.31
CA PHE A 180 5.81 26.36 -21.35
C PHE A 180 7.24 26.60 -21.85
N LYS A 181 7.44 26.55 -23.17
CA LYS A 181 8.71 26.92 -23.79
C LYS A 181 9.14 28.35 -23.42
N GLU A 182 8.22 29.32 -23.44
CA GLU A 182 8.51 30.69 -23.00
C GLU A 182 8.86 30.75 -21.50
N VAL A 183 8.17 29.98 -20.66
CA VAL A 183 8.53 29.87 -19.22
C VAL A 183 9.96 29.37 -19.08
N ALA A 184 10.32 28.30 -19.78
CA ALA A 184 11.64 27.67 -19.72
C ALA A 184 12.78 28.55 -20.26
N SER A 185 12.52 29.45 -21.21
CA SER A 185 13.56 30.32 -21.79
C SER A 185 13.62 31.72 -21.18
N GLU A 186 12.49 32.26 -20.72
CA GLU A 186 12.39 33.69 -20.41
C GLU A 186 12.25 33.98 -18.91
N TYR A 187 11.67 33.06 -18.12
CA TYR A 187 11.42 33.29 -16.70
C TYR A 187 12.56 32.81 -15.78
N GLY A 188 12.80 33.52 -14.67
CA GLY A 188 13.71 33.08 -13.61
C GLY A 188 15.19 33.28 -13.90
N GLY A 189 16.03 32.81 -12.96
CA GLY A 189 17.49 32.81 -13.10
C GLY A 189 18.00 31.67 -13.99
N LYS A 190 19.31 31.69 -14.31
CA LYS A 190 19.95 30.70 -15.19
C LYS A 190 19.65 29.26 -14.79
N SER A 191 19.82 28.92 -13.51
CA SER A 191 19.59 27.55 -13.02
C SER A 191 18.15 27.09 -13.22
N PHE A 192 17.16 27.94 -12.92
CA PHE A 192 15.74 27.61 -13.13
C PHE A 192 15.45 27.38 -14.62
N LYS A 193 15.96 28.26 -15.50
CA LYS A 193 15.80 28.13 -16.95
C LYS A 193 16.39 26.82 -17.46
N ASP A 194 17.60 26.48 -17.05
CA ASP A 194 18.26 25.24 -17.46
C ASP A 194 17.44 24.02 -17.01
N THR A 195 16.96 24.00 -15.75
CA THR A 195 16.07 22.95 -15.22
C THR A 195 14.75 22.84 -16.00
N MET A 196 14.09 23.96 -16.27
CA MET A 196 12.81 23.97 -17.00
C MET A 196 12.98 23.62 -18.48
N GLN A 197 14.11 23.92 -19.10
CA GLN A 197 14.42 23.49 -20.46
C GLN A 197 14.62 21.97 -20.54
N HIS A 198 15.24 21.36 -19.53
CA HIS A 198 15.33 19.90 -19.45
C HIS A 198 13.95 19.25 -19.32
N LEU A 199 13.11 19.77 -18.42
CA LEU A 199 11.73 19.32 -18.26
C LEU A 199 10.94 19.46 -19.57
N GLU A 200 10.99 20.65 -20.18
CA GLU A 200 10.26 20.94 -21.41
C GLU A 200 10.70 20.03 -22.55
N ASN A 201 12.00 19.87 -22.78
CA ASN A 201 12.48 19.07 -23.89
C ASN A 201 12.28 17.57 -23.67
N GLY A 202 12.40 17.10 -22.42
CA GLY A 202 12.24 15.69 -22.07
C GLY A 202 10.78 15.26 -22.08
N ALA A 203 9.98 15.82 -21.17
CA ALA A 203 8.62 15.36 -20.92
C ALA A 203 7.71 15.49 -22.15
N ARG A 204 7.80 16.62 -22.87
CA ARG A 204 7.06 16.88 -24.11
C ARG A 204 7.36 15.84 -25.19
N LYS A 205 8.64 15.59 -25.47
CA LYS A 205 9.04 14.64 -26.52
C LYS A 205 8.67 13.20 -26.18
N ILE A 206 8.82 12.80 -24.91
CA ILE A 206 8.45 11.46 -24.45
C ILE A 206 6.94 11.26 -24.58
N ALA A 207 6.14 12.18 -24.06
CA ALA A 207 4.69 12.11 -24.17
C ALA A 207 4.22 12.12 -25.63
N ASP A 208 4.73 13.03 -26.46
CA ASP A 208 4.37 13.14 -27.88
C ASP A 208 4.73 11.85 -28.64
N SER A 209 5.85 11.21 -28.33
CA SER A 209 6.23 9.93 -28.95
C SER A 209 5.21 8.82 -28.64
N HIS A 210 4.70 8.76 -27.40
CA HIS A 210 3.72 7.76 -27.00
C HIS A 210 2.28 8.10 -27.43
N LEU A 211 1.98 9.37 -27.68
CA LEU A 211 0.68 9.83 -28.18
C LEU A 211 0.53 9.69 -29.70
N HIS A 212 1.62 9.88 -30.46
CA HIS A 212 1.54 10.02 -31.91
C HIS A 212 2.10 8.84 -32.70
N ILE A 213 2.94 7.98 -32.11
CA ILE A 213 3.49 6.82 -32.83
C ILE A 213 2.41 5.74 -32.97
N PRO A 214 2.07 5.30 -34.21
CA PRO A 214 1.13 4.21 -34.43
C PRO A 214 1.67 2.86 -33.92
N ILE A 215 0.74 1.95 -33.61
CA ILE A 215 1.08 0.57 -33.19
C ILE A 215 1.95 -0.11 -34.26
N SER A 216 3.04 -0.73 -33.83
CA SER A 216 3.99 -1.45 -34.70
C SER A 216 4.30 -2.86 -34.19
N LYS A 217 4.93 -3.68 -35.04
CA LYS A 217 5.25 -5.10 -34.72
C LYS A 217 6.18 -5.26 -33.50
N LYS A 218 6.99 -4.25 -33.18
CA LYS A 218 7.88 -4.23 -32.03
C LYS A 218 7.90 -2.82 -31.46
N GLN A 219 7.35 -2.64 -30.26
CA GLN A 219 7.32 -1.36 -29.59
C GLN A 219 7.75 -1.54 -28.13
N ALA A 220 8.65 -0.68 -27.68
CA ALA A 220 8.99 -0.57 -26.27
C ALA A 220 7.91 0.25 -25.56
N LEU A 221 7.41 -0.26 -24.44
CA LEU A 221 6.49 0.46 -23.57
C LEU A 221 7.28 1.45 -22.69
N PRO A 222 6.66 2.58 -22.28
CA PRO A 222 7.31 3.50 -21.37
C PRO A 222 7.58 2.82 -20.02
N THR A 223 8.80 2.98 -19.53
CA THR A 223 9.18 2.58 -18.17
C THR A 223 9.00 3.74 -17.19
N SER A 224 8.88 3.43 -15.90
CA SER A 224 8.79 4.44 -14.84
C SER A 224 9.97 5.41 -14.88
N VAL A 225 11.18 4.92 -15.17
CA VAL A 225 12.41 5.73 -15.32
C VAL A 225 12.29 6.75 -16.44
N GLN A 226 11.73 6.37 -17.60
CA GLN A 226 11.61 7.27 -18.75
C GLN A 226 10.64 8.42 -18.49
N VAL A 227 9.58 8.17 -17.71
CA VAL A 227 8.51 9.14 -17.46
C VAL A 227 8.68 9.89 -16.15
N ASN A 228 9.77 9.65 -15.41
CA ASN A 228 10.01 10.26 -14.12
C ASN A 228 10.72 11.62 -14.26
N PHE A 229 9.95 12.69 -14.04
CA PHE A 229 10.36 14.08 -13.98
C PHE A 229 9.97 14.71 -12.63
N SER A 230 9.74 13.91 -11.59
CA SER A 230 9.21 14.37 -10.29
C SER A 230 10.03 15.52 -9.70
N GLN A 231 11.35 15.42 -9.73
CA GLN A 231 12.27 16.45 -9.24
C GLN A 231 12.08 17.80 -9.95
N TYR A 232 11.87 17.78 -11.26
CA TYR A 232 11.68 19.00 -12.05
C TYR A 232 10.29 19.60 -11.82
N ILE A 233 9.27 18.74 -11.67
CA ILE A 233 7.91 19.17 -11.34
C ILE A 233 7.86 19.79 -9.95
N ASP A 234 8.56 19.24 -8.96
CA ASP A 234 8.63 19.80 -7.61
C ASP A 234 9.22 21.22 -7.63
N VAL A 235 10.34 21.44 -8.32
CA VAL A 235 10.95 22.77 -8.51
C VAL A 235 9.97 23.74 -9.19
N LEU A 236 9.27 23.28 -10.24
CA LEU A 236 8.29 24.10 -10.96
C LEU A 236 7.11 24.50 -10.05
N LEU A 237 6.55 23.56 -9.30
CA LEU A 237 5.42 23.82 -8.41
C LEU A 237 5.82 24.71 -7.23
N GLY A 238 7.03 24.55 -6.71
CA GLY A 238 7.59 25.48 -5.71
C GLY A 238 7.62 26.93 -6.22
N GLU A 239 8.06 27.14 -7.46
CA GLU A 239 8.07 28.47 -8.07
C GLU A 239 6.65 29.02 -8.31
N VAL A 240 5.72 28.17 -8.75
CA VAL A 240 4.29 28.52 -8.89
C VAL A 240 3.73 29.04 -7.56
N ILE A 241 4.03 28.35 -6.46
CA ILE A 241 3.59 28.74 -5.12
C ILE A 241 4.20 30.09 -4.72
N CYS A 242 5.50 30.30 -4.93
CA CYS A 242 6.18 31.56 -4.64
C CYS A 242 5.55 32.75 -5.38
N ILE A 243 5.27 32.60 -6.68
CA ILE A 243 4.62 33.64 -7.49
C ILE A 243 3.25 33.99 -6.92
N LEU A 244 2.43 32.98 -6.64
CA LEU A 244 1.05 33.21 -6.21
C LEU A 244 0.94 33.73 -4.77
N GLN A 245 1.92 33.47 -3.92
CA GLN A 245 1.98 33.99 -2.56
C GLN A 245 2.57 35.41 -2.49
N SER A 246 3.58 35.73 -3.30
CA SER A 246 4.20 37.06 -3.32
C SER A 246 3.26 38.19 -3.76
N VAL A 247 2.23 37.87 -4.56
CA VAL A 247 1.19 38.83 -4.97
C VAL A 247 0.32 39.32 -3.80
N LYS A 248 0.27 38.61 -2.66
CA LYS A 248 -0.53 38.99 -1.49
C LYS A 248 0.04 40.13 -0.63
N GLN A 249 1.28 40.59 -0.88
CA GLN A 249 1.93 41.61 -0.02
C GLN A 249 1.87 43.04 -0.56
N THR A 250 1.10 43.31 -1.63
CA THR A 250 1.05 44.63 -2.27
C THR A 250 -0.29 45.36 -2.15
N GLU A 251 -1.13 44.97 -1.19
CA GLU A 251 -2.36 45.68 -0.81
C GLU A 251 -2.29 46.21 0.61
#